data_AF-A0A534TM72-F1
#
_entry.id   AF-A0A534TM72-F1
#
_cell.length_a   1.000
_cell.length_b   1.000
_cell.length_c   1.000
_cell.angle_alpha   90.00
_cell.angle_beta   90.00
_cell.angle_gamma   90.00
#
_symmetry.space_group_name_H-M   'P 1'
#
loop_
_entity.id
_entity.type
_entity.pdbx_description
1 polymer ?
#
loop_
_entity_poly.entity_id
_entity_poly.type
_entity_poly.pdbx_seq_one_letter_code
_entity_poly.pdbx_strand_id
1 'polypeptide(L)'
;MGILATLRQDRAGEWKTLDDYLRELRHRETGALAALANALPAPSHEQKELAEYGEAGAVLLEVACDLRVPKGSRLAATRCLVEAGIEAPFVGHLFIGAGDLVTDPRLGAAARRLVEAGLPAALHLEGEPAQITLAAGSFARAAHAGGSAVGQARVAELLSGAPELHAGAVAARFALGIAELPEGHKTGWKRLLEQTCTAHRRAPAAAKRVGLAPQWPPNLPEAFTPMVREAEQHTSSVEAADAAANPAGLKPAPAAMAAAPPAKRPKPPAVLPGKTLAPPIRRSPFRKAIGAVVEVPATLPPKPMQPVSARPSKSAAPDAQRPRIQPKQDAPPPAKGALPVMPLPSREREELRFDARGKRIPRGDRWNDEDFRWESPVLPSSELPSPPKARRAVGPFASRLQSILDDRPEAVDRFCAAAEARAAVRGEDGLRQELSAELGADRWRRNRLPPEQRRRLESVMQRESHPPAWRSAARLVIDFFVSGHG
;
A
#
# COMPACT_ATOMS: atom_id res chain seq x y z
N MET A 1 -11.26 -29.02 11.36
CA MET A 1 -11.10 -27.57 11.35
C MET A 1 -11.85 -27.01 10.16
N GLY A 2 -13.06 -26.47 10.38
CA GLY A 2 -13.95 -26.04 9.29
C GLY A 2 -13.35 -24.84 8.55
N ILE A 3 -12.79 -23.90 9.31
CA ILE A 3 -12.20 -22.69 8.74
C ILE A 3 -11.00 -22.94 7.82
N LEU A 4 -10.13 -23.91 8.12
CA LEU A 4 -8.97 -24.22 7.28
C LEU A 4 -9.40 -24.74 5.90
N ALA A 5 -10.52 -25.48 5.83
CA ALA A 5 -11.09 -25.91 4.56
C ALA A 5 -11.64 -24.71 3.77
N THR A 6 -12.28 -23.77 4.46
CA THR A 6 -12.80 -22.52 3.87
C THR A 6 -11.67 -21.62 3.35
N LEU A 7 -10.55 -21.49 4.07
CA LEU A 7 -9.39 -20.72 3.63
C LEU A 7 -8.72 -21.34 2.39
N ARG A 8 -8.71 -22.68 2.27
CA ARG A 8 -8.16 -23.39 1.10
C ARG A 8 -9.06 -23.34 -0.14
N GLN A 9 -10.27 -22.78 -0.05
CA GLN A 9 -11.14 -22.63 -1.21
C GLN A 9 -10.43 -21.84 -2.31
N ASP A 10 -10.74 -22.17 -3.56
CA ASP A 10 -10.17 -21.57 -4.76
C ASP A 10 -8.64 -21.71 -4.92
N ARG A 11 -8.02 -22.70 -4.25
CA ARG A 11 -6.58 -23.00 -4.34
C ARG A 11 -5.68 -21.82 -3.96
N ALA A 12 -6.14 -20.96 -3.07
CA ALA A 12 -5.39 -19.79 -2.61
C ALA A 12 -4.07 -20.16 -1.88
N GLY A 13 -3.93 -21.41 -1.42
CA GLY A 13 -2.70 -21.97 -0.86
C GLY A 13 -2.85 -23.45 -0.48
N GLU A 14 -1.71 -24.15 -0.31
CA GLU A 14 -1.64 -25.55 0.16
C GLU A 14 -1.17 -25.63 1.63
N TRP A 15 -1.72 -24.79 2.52
CA TRP A 15 -1.41 -24.83 3.96
C TRP A 15 -1.83 -26.16 4.54
N LYS A 16 -1.01 -26.85 5.35
CA LYS A 16 -1.39 -28.12 5.98
C LYS A 16 -2.06 -27.93 7.33
N THR A 17 -1.67 -26.88 8.04
CA THR A 17 -2.22 -26.49 9.34
C THR A 17 -2.68 -25.02 9.31
N LEU A 18 -3.40 -24.61 10.36
CA LEU A 18 -3.75 -23.20 10.52
C LEU A 18 -2.52 -22.35 10.90
N ASP A 19 -1.54 -22.93 11.60
CA ASP A 19 -0.25 -22.27 11.90
C ASP A 19 0.52 -21.90 10.63
N ASP A 20 0.54 -22.79 9.63
CA ASP A 20 1.17 -22.51 8.34
C ASP A 20 0.53 -21.30 7.66
N TYR A 21 -0.81 -21.27 7.66
CA TYR A 21 -1.59 -20.16 7.13
C TYR A 21 -1.34 -18.85 7.91
N LEU A 22 -1.36 -18.89 9.24
CA LEU A 22 -1.15 -17.70 10.08
C LEU A 22 0.27 -17.14 9.93
N ARG A 23 1.28 -18.00 9.73
CA ARG A 23 2.64 -17.57 9.42
C ARG A 23 2.68 -16.79 8.11
N GLU A 24 2.10 -17.33 7.04
CA GLU A 24 2.02 -16.63 5.75
C GLU A 24 1.18 -15.34 5.84
N LEU A 25 0.08 -15.36 6.60
CA LEU A 25 -0.75 -14.18 6.84
C LEU A 25 0.04 -13.09 7.58
N ARG A 26 0.86 -13.46 8.57
CA ARG A 26 1.77 -12.56 9.29
C ARG A 26 2.87 -12.00 8.39
N HIS A 27 3.24 -12.68 7.30
CA HIS A 27 4.13 -12.12 6.29
C HIS A 27 3.42 -11.31 5.21
N ARG A 28 2.10 -11.15 5.32
CA ARG A 28 1.25 -10.45 4.35
C ARG A 28 1.37 -11.07 2.95
N GLU A 29 1.55 -12.40 2.90
CA GLU A 29 1.61 -13.15 1.66
C GLU A 29 0.30 -12.97 0.87
N THR A 30 0.43 -12.70 -0.42
CA THR A 30 -0.73 -12.37 -1.27
C THR A 30 -1.76 -13.50 -1.30
N GLY A 31 -1.32 -14.76 -1.30
CA GLY A 31 -2.19 -15.94 -1.25
C GLY A 31 -2.97 -16.04 0.07
N ALA A 32 -2.30 -15.85 1.20
CA ALA A 32 -2.93 -15.88 2.52
C ALA A 32 -3.91 -14.72 2.72
N LEU A 33 -3.55 -13.51 2.28
CA LEU A 33 -4.45 -12.34 2.31
C LEU A 33 -5.69 -12.57 1.43
N ALA A 34 -5.52 -13.13 0.23
CA ALA A 34 -6.64 -13.45 -0.65
C ALA A 34 -7.55 -14.52 -0.03
N ALA A 35 -6.98 -15.58 0.54
CA ALA A 35 -7.73 -16.63 1.24
C ALA A 35 -8.52 -16.10 2.43
N LEU A 36 -8.00 -15.13 3.17
CA LEU A 36 -8.70 -14.55 4.31
C LEU A 36 -10.07 -13.98 3.89
N ALA A 37 -10.18 -13.42 2.68
CA ALA A 37 -11.46 -12.91 2.17
C ALA A 37 -12.53 -14.02 2.03
N ASN A 38 -12.14 -15.28 1.84
CA ASN A 38 -13.04 -16.43 1.78
C ASN A 38 -13.66 -16.75 3.16
N ALA A 39 -13.08 -16.23 4.25
CA ALA A 39 -13.67 -16.36 5.58
C ALA A 39 -14.91 -15.45 5.79
N LEU A 40 -15.14 -14.43 4.94
CA LEU A 40 -16.30 -13.54 5.07
C LEU A 40 -17.66 -14.24 4.98
N PRO A 41 -17.93 -15.11 3.98
CA PRO A 41 -19.16 -15.88 3.90
C PRO A 41 -19.21 -17.08 4.86
N ALA A 42 -18.10 -17.41 5.53
CA ALA A 42 -18.04 -18.54 6.45
C ALA A 42 -19.06 -18.37 7.60
N PRO A 43 -19.62 -19.48 8.13
CA PRO A 43 -20.50 -19.41 9.28
C PRO A 43 -19.76 -18.88 10.52
N SER A 44 -20.49 -18.25 11.44
CA SER A 44 -19.88 -17.57 12.60
C SER A 44 -18.99 -18.47 13.46
N HIS A 45 -19.33 -19.75 13.61
CA HIS A 45 -18.50 -20.70 14.37
C HIS A 45 -17.11 -20.93 13.74
N GLU A 46 -17.00 -20.95 12.41
CA GLU A 46 -15.71 -21.04 11.70
C GLU A 46 -14.91 -19.72 11.83
N GLN A 47 -15.61 -18.59 11.81
CA GLN A 47 -14.97 -17.27 12.02
C GLN A 47 -14.38 -17.15 13.43
N LYS A 48 -15.09 -17.68 14.44
CA LYS A 48 -14.61 -17.79 15.82
C LYS A 48 -13.42 -18.72 15.94
N GLU A 49 -13.51 -19.91 15.31
CA GLU A 49 -12.43 -20.89 15.25
C GLU A 49 -11.12 -20.25 14.74
N LEU A 50 -11.19 -19.33 13.76
CA LEU A 50 -10.01 -18.62 13.27
C LEU A 50 -9.38 -17.74 14.34
N ALA A 51 -10.18 -16.92 15.01
CA ALA A 51 -9.70 -15.86 15.90
C ALA A 51 -9.28 -16.40 17.28
N GLU A 52 -9.89 -17.49 17.73
CA GLU A 52 -9.58 -18.17 19.00
C GLU A 52 -8.35 -19.09 18.89
N TYR A 53 -7.84 -19.34 17.68
CA TYR A 53 -6.71 -20.23 17.49
C TYR A 53 -5.37 -19.56 17.83
N GLY A 54 -4.78 -19.93 18.96
CA GLY A 54 -3.42 -19.53 19.32
C GLY A 54 -3.20 -18.01 19.26
N GLU A 55 -2.21 -17.55 18.48
CA GLU A 55 -1.89 -16.13 18.28
C GLU A 55 -2.72 -15.44 17.17
N ALA A 56 -3.72 -16.12 16.59
CA ALA A 56 -4.45 -15.60 15.43
C ALA A 56 -5.12 -14.25 15.69
N GLY A 57 -5.67 -14.03 16.90
CA GLY A 57 -6.31 -12.77 17.27
C GLY A 57 -5.39 -11.56 17.07
N ALA A 58 -4.12 -11.66 17.46
CA ALA A 58 -3.14 -10.58 17.29
C ALA A 58 -2.81 -10.35 15.81
N VAL A 59 -2.59 -11.43 15.04
CA VAL A 59 -2.30 -11.34 13.61
C VAL A 59 -3.47 -10.73 12.84
N LEU A 60 -4.70 -11.16 13.14
CA LEU A 60 -5.92 -10.61 12.53
C LEU A 60 -6.10 -9.13 12.89
N LEU A 61 -5.76 -8.72 14.12
CA LEU A 61 -5.84 -7.31 14.53
C LEU A 61 -4.86 -6.46 13.71
N GLU A 62 -3.62 -6.91 13.56
CA GLU A 62 -2.63 -6.24 12.71
C GLU A 62 -3.13 -6.13 11.25
N VAL A 63 -3.68 -7.22 10.71
CA VAL A 63 -4.21 -7.27 9.33
C VAL A 63 -5.41 -6.35 9.16
N ALA A 64 -6.33 -6.29 10.13
CA ALA A 64 -7.50 -5.41 10.09
C ALA A 64 -7.12 -3.93 10.07
N CYS A 65 -6.11 -3.55 10.86
CA CYS A 65 -5.65 -2.17 11.03
C CYS A 65 -4.68 -1.70 9.93
N ASP A 66 -4.07 -2.61 9.16
CA ASP A 66 -3.11 -2.23 8.11
C ASP A 66 -3.83 -1.76 6.83
N LEU A 67 -3.80 -0.45 6.59
CA LEU A 67 -4.42 0.18 5.40
C LEU A 67 -3.80 -0.26 4.07
N ARG A 68 -2.62 -0.89 4.06
CA ARG A 68 -1.98 -1.44 2.86
C ARG A 68 -2.59 -2.76 2.42
N VAL A 69 -3.28 -3.45 3.33
CA VAL A 69 -3.92 -4.73 3.07
C VAL A 69 -5.22 -4.53 2.26
N PRO A 70 -5.55 -5.43 1.32
CA PRO A 70 -6.80 -5.37 0.59
C PRO A 70 -8.03 -5.30 1.51
N LYS A 71 -9.00 -4.45 1.13
CA LYS A 71 -10.24 -4.22 1.90
C LYS A 71 -10.96 -5.53 2.28
N GLY A 72 -10.99 -6.51 1.36
CA GLY A 72 -11.65 -7.81 1.60
C GLY A 72 -11.03 -8.58 2.77
N SER A 73 -9.70 -8.62 2.85
CA SER A 73 -8.96 -9.30 3.91
C SER A 73 -9.12 -8.56 5.25
N ARG A 74 -9.08 -7.22 5.23
CA ARG A 74 -9.34 -6.40 6.43
C ARG A 74 -10.74 -6.66 6.98
N LEU A 75 -11.76 -6.64 6.12
CA LEU A 75 -13.16 -6.93 6.49
C LEU A 75 -13.32 -8.31 7.11
N ALA A 76 -12.69 -9.32 6.51
CA ALA A 76 -12.71 -10.68 7.03
C ALA A 76 -12.08 -10.74 8.43
N ALA A 77 -10.90 -10.16 8.60
CA ALA A 77 -10.21 -10.10 9.89
C ALA A 77 -11.07 -9.41 10.96
N THR A 78 -11.62 -8.22 10.66
CA THR A 78 -12.49 -7.48 11.56
C THR A 78 -13.71 -8.31 11.97
N ARG A 79 -14.36 -8.98 11.01
CA ARG A 79 -15.53 -9.81 11.30
C ARG A 79 -15.19 -11.00 12.19
N CYS A 80 -14.09 -11.71 11.91
CA CYS A 80 -13.65 -12.83 12.74
C CYS A 80 -13.39 -12.40 14.18
N LEU A 81 -12.70 -11.26 14.39
CA LEU A 81 -12.41 -10.72 15.72
C LEU A 81 -13.68 -10.30 16.48
N VAL A 82 -14.63 -9.66 15.80
CA VAL A 82 -15.89 -9.22 16.43
C VAL A 82 -16.79 -10.41 16.77
N GLU A 83 -16.85 -11.44 15.93
CA GLU A 83 -17.64 -12.64 16.21
C GLU A 83 -17.05 -13.50 17.34
N ALA A 84 -15.72 -13.52 17.46
CA ALA A 84 -15.01 -14.20 18.55
C ALA A 84 -15.09 -13.47 19.90
N GLY A 85 -15.52 -12.20 19.92
CA GLY A 85 -15.59 -11.42 21.16
C GLY A 85 -14.21 -10.98 21.64
N ILE A 86 -13.49 -10.25 20.78
CA ILE A 86 -12.19 -9.65 21.10
C ILE A 86 -12.22 -8.85 22.41
N GLU A 87 -11.14 -8.94 23.20
CA GLU A 87 -11.05 -8.34 24.54
C GLU A 87 -11.03 -6.80 24.52
N ALA A 88 -11.47 -6.23 25.65
CA ALA A 88 -11.78 -4.81 25.83
C ALA A 88 -10.69 -3.77 25.44
N PRO A 89 -9.37 -4.01 25.56
CA PRO A 89 -8.41 -3.03 25.02
C PRO A 89 -8.28 -3.11 23.49
N PHE A 90 -8.37 -4.31 22.92
CA PHE A 90 -8.17 -4.53 21.49
C PHE A 90 -9.39 -4.17 20.64
N VAL A 91 -10.61 -4.20 21.19
CA VAL A 91 -11.81 -3.69 20.49
C VAL A 91 -11.64 -2.20 20.15
N GLY A 92 -11.06 -1.41 21.06
CA GLY A 92 -10.81 0.01 20.84
C GLY A 92 -9.81 0.26 19.71
N HIS A 93 -8.71 -0.51 19.68
CA HIS A 93 -7.73 -0.45 18.58
C HIS A 93 -8.33 -0.90 17.24
N LEU A 94 -9.14 -1.95 17.25
CA LEU A 94 -9.86 -2.42 16.07
C LEU A 94 -10.84 -1.37 15.56
N PHE A 95 -11.54 -0.66 16.44
CA PHE A 95 -12.44 0.43 16.08
C PHE A 95 -11.69 1.58 15.40
N ILE A 96 -10.55 2.00 15.95
CA ILE A 96 -9.73 3.09 15.39
C ILE A 96 -9.13 2.70 14.03
N GLY A 97 -8.66 1.45 13.87
CA GLY A 97 -7.94 1.00 12.68
C GLY A 97 -8.81 0.41 11.57
N ALA A 98 -10.00 -0.10 11.89
CA ALA A 98 -10.93 -0.73 10.94
C ALA A 98 -12.33 -0.09 10.93
N GLY A 99 -12.54 1.01 11.66
CA GLY A 99 -13.83 1.69 11.70
C GLY A 99 -14.26 2.33 10.38
N ASP A 100 -13.33 2.55 9.44
CA ASP A 100 -13.65 2.92 8.05
C ASP A 100 -14.50 1.86 7.32
N LEU A 101 -14.42 0.61 7.80
CA LEU A 101 -15.12 -0.53 7.21
C LEU A 101 -16.57 -0.67 7.67
N VAL A 102 -17.00 0.06 8.71
CA VAL A 102 -18.34 -0.06 9.33
C VAL A 102 -19.49 0.20 8.35
N THR A 103 -19.24 0.95 7.28
CA THR A 103 -20.20 1.23 6.21
C THR A 103 -20.33 0.08 5.19
N ASP A 104 -19.46 -0.93 5.23
CA ASP A 104 -19.49 -2.05 4.30
C ASP A 104 -20.58 -3.06 4.71
N PRO A 105 -21.55 -3.38 3.83
CA PRO A 105 -22.66 -4.25 4.16
C PRO A 105 -22.23 -5.68 4.52
N ARG A 106 -21.02 -6.11 4.14
CA ARG A 106 -20.51 -7.47 4.42
C ARG A 106 -20.17 -7.69 5.90
N LEU A 107 -19.99 -6.63 6.69
CA LEU A 107 -19.86 -6.73 8.15
C LEU A 107 -21.20 -7.05 8.83
N GLY A 108 -22.33 -6.64 8.24
CA GLY A 108 -23.66 -6.91 8.78
C GLY A 108 -23.79 -6.49 10.25
N ALA A 109 -24.25 -7.41 11.10
CA ALA A 109 -24.44 -7.16 12.54
C ALA A 109 -23.13 -6.86 13.30
N ALA A 110 -21.97 -7.30 12.79
CA ALA A 110 -20.68 -7.01 13.39
C ALA A 110 -20.33 -5.52 13.34
N ALA A 111 -20.85 -4.77 12.36
CA ALA A 111 -20.65 -3.32 12.27
C ALA A 111 -21.26 -2.59 13.49
N ARG A 112 -22.49 -2.96 13.86
CA ARG A 112 -23.15 -2.41 15.06
C ARG A 112 -22.40 -2.76 16.34
N ARG A 113 -22.00 -4.02 16.50
CA ARG A 113 -21.23 -4.48 17.67
C ARG A 113 -19.90 -3.75 17.79
N LEU A 114 -19.18 -3.55 16.68
CA LEU A 114 -17.92 -2.83 16.64
C LEU A 114 -18.09 -1.37 17.07
N VAL A 115 -19.18 -0.70 16.68
CA VAL A 115 -19.44 0.69 17.11
C VAL A 115 -19.86 0.75 18.57
N GLU A 116 -20.83 -0.08 18.99
CA GLU A 116 -21.39 -0.03 20.35
C GLU A 116 -20.37 -0.44 21.43
N ALA A 117 -19.51 -1.42 21.15
CA ALA A 117 -18.46 -1.86 22.07
C ALA A 117 -17.14 -1.08 21.86
N GLY A 118 -16.78 -0.83 20.60
CA GLY A 118 -15.48 -0.27 20.26
C GLY A 118 -15.34 1.23 20.44
N LEU A 119 -16.40 2.01 20.21
CA LEU A 119 -16.32 3.45 20.42
C LEU A 119 -16.10 3.80 21.90
N PRO A 120 -16.87 3.25 22.88
CA PRO A 120 -16.57 3.45 24.29
C PRO A 120 -15.18 2.94 24.67
N ALA A 121 -14.78 1.74 24.22
CA ALA A 121 -13.45 1.21 24.50
C ALA A 121 -12.34 2.14 23.98
N ALA A 122 -12.50 2.68 22.78
CA ALA A 122 -11.54 3.60 22.16
C ALA A 122 -11.46 4.96 22.87
N LEU A 123 -12.51 5.41 23.56
CA LEU A 123 -12.47 6.63 24.38
C LEU A 123 -11.64 6.47 25.66
N HIS A 124 -11.51 5.24 26.16
CA HIS A 124 -10.69 4.92 27.33
C HIS A 124 -9.23 4.62 26.94
N LEU A 125 -8.90 4.57 25.65
CA LEU A 125 -7.53 4.42 25.20
C LEU A 125 -6.79 5.74 25.39
N GLU A 126 -5.86 5.77 26.33
CA GLU A 126 -4.94 6.88 26.51
C GLU A 126 -3.90 6.91 25.37
N GLY A 127 -3.37 8.11 25.06
CA GLY A 127 -2.29 8.29 24.08
C GLY A 127 -2.71 8.99 22.78
N GLU A 128 -2.24 8.46 21.64
CA GLU A 128 -2.43 9.03 20.29
C GLU A 128 -3.88 9.44 19.95
N PRO A 129 -4.94 8.64 20.21
CA PRO A 129 -6.31 9.03 19.84
C PRO A 129 -6.87 10.18 20.69
N ALA A 130 -6.34 10.38 21.90
CA ALA A 130 -6.72 11.48 22.80
C ALA A 130 -6.02 12.80 22.43
N GLN A 131 -4.91 12.76 21.68
CA GLN A 131 -4.13 13.91 21.23
C GLN A 131 -4.37 14.25 19.76
N ILE A 132 -3.97 15.46 19.32
CA ILE A 132 -4.15 15.88 17.92
C ILE A 132 -3.16 15.13 17.03
N THR A 133 -3.58 13.97 16.53
CA THR A 133 -2.77 13.04 15.75
C THR A 133 -3.58 12.47 14.58
N LEU A 134 -2.93 11.76 13.66
CA LEU A 134 -3.65 11.05 12.59
C LEU A 134 -4.57 9.94 13.14
N ALA A 135 -4.23 9.35 14.31
CA ALA A 135 -5.06 8.34 14.98
C ALA A 135 -6.35 8.93 15.56
N ALA A 136 -6.30 10.16 16.11
CA ALA A 136 -7.52 10.89 16.47
C ALA A 136 -8.41 11.16 15.24
N GLY A 137 -7.78 11.33 14.08
CA GLY A 137 -8.45 11.52 12.81
C GLY A 137 -9.16 10.27 12.31
N SER A 138 -8.50 9.11 12.42
CA SER A 138 -9.10 7.82 12.09
C SER A 138 -10.20 7.44 13.08
N PHE A 139 -10.04 7.76 14.37
CA PHE A 139 -11.12 7.67 15.36
C PHE A 139 -12.34 8.50 14.93
N ALA A 140 -12.13 9.77 14.54
CA ALA A 140 -13.22 10.64 14.10
C ALA A 140 -13.91 10.11 12.83
N ARG A 141 -13.13 9.55 11.89
CA ARG A 141 -13.66 8.90 10.68
C ARG A 141 -14.49 7.66 11.03
N ALA A 142 -14.00 6.82 11.93
CA ALA A 142 -14.68 5.63 12.42
C ALA A 142 -16.01 5.98 13.12
N ALA A 143 -16.00 6.99 14.00
CA ALA A 143 -17.21 7.47 14.66
C ALA A 143 -18.23 8.05 13.66
N HIS A 144 -17.76 8.84 12.69
CA HIS A 144 -18.61 9.37 11.61
C HIS A 144 -19.23 8.24 10.77
N ALA A 145 -18.44 7.24 10.37
CA ALA A 145 -18.92 6.06 9.64
C ALA A 145 -19.91 5.22 10.48
N GLY A 146 -19.69 5.14 11.79
CA GLY A 146 -20.57 4.50 12.77
C GLY A 146 -21.99 5.07 12.78
N GLY A 147 -22.17 6.34 12.40
CA GLY A 147 -23.48 6.95 12.24
C GLY A 147 -24.39 6.20 11.27
N SER A 148 -23.83 5.52 10.25
CA SER A 148 -24.62 4.70 9.32
C SER A 148 -25.05 3.35 9.91
N ALA A 149 -24.30 2.81 10.88
CA ALA A 149 -24.57 1.50 11.46
C ALA A 149 -25.51 1.56 12.68
N VAL A 150 -25.42 2.61 13.50
CA VAL A 150 -26.20 2.73 14.76
C VAL A 150 -27.04 4.01 14.84
N GLY A 151 -26.93 4.91 13.87
CA GLY A 151 -27.57 6.22 13.88
C GLY A 151 -26.72 7.30 14.56
N GLN A 152 -26.80 8.52 14.04
CA GLN A 152 -26.02 9.67 14.54
C GLN A 152 -26.34 10.01 16.01
N ALA A 153 -27.61 9.90 16.43
CA ALA A 153 -28.03 10.15 17.80
C ALA A 153 -27.35 9.19 18.79
N ARG A 154 -27.26 7.90 18.44
CA ARG A 154 -26.60 6.90 19.29
C ARG A 154 -25.09 7.14 19.37
N VAL A 155 -24.45 7.49 18.25
CA VAL A 155 -23.03 7.86 18.26
C VAL A 155 -22.79 9.10 19.13
N ALA A 156 -23.65 10.11 19.06
CA ALA A 156 -23.57 11.31 19.90
C ALA A 156 -23.68 10.97 21.39
N GLU A 157 -24.61 10.08 21.76
CA GLU A 157 -24.76 9.59 23.13
C GLU A 157 -23.49 8.88 23.62
N LEU A 158 -22.93 7.96 22.82
CA LEU A 158 -21.71 7.24 23.18
C LEU A 158 -20.49 8.18 23.27
N LEU A 159 -20.45 9.24 22.45
CA LEU A 159 -19.42 10.28 22.53
C LEU A 159 -19.61 11.22 23.73
N SER A 160 -20.78 11.25 24.39
CA SER A 160 -21.02 12.16 25.52
C SER A 160 -20.15 11.83 26.73
N GLY A 161 -19.79 10.56 26.93
CA GLY A 161 -18.88 10.10 27.99
C GLY A 161 -17.39 10.38 27.76
N ALA A 162 -17.03 11.09 26.68
CA ALA A 162 -15.64 11.42 26.39
C ALA A 162 -15.08 12.51 27.33
N PRO A 163 -13.78 12.44 27.71
CA PRO A 163 -13.14 13.49 28.48
C PRO A 163 -13.11 14.83 27.71
N GLU A 164 -13.16 15.96 28.44
CA GLU A 164 -13.45 17.31 27.91
C GLU A 164 -12.47 17.82 26.82
N LEU A 165 -11.31 17.18 26.64
CA LEU A 165 -10.29 17.56 25.65
C LEU A 165 -9.82 16.40 24.75
N HIS A 166 -10.57 15.30 24.69
CA HIS A 166 -10.20 14.17 23.85
C HIS A 166 -10.25 14.56 22.36
N ALA A 167 -9.09 14.70 21.71
CA ALA A 167 -8.99 15.20 20.34
C ALA A 167 -9.81 14.39 19.33
N GLY A 168 -9.81 13.05 19.45
CA GLY A 168 -10.65 12.18 18.62
C GLY A 168 -12.15 12.43 18.79
N ALA A 169 -12.65 12.55 20.03
CA ALA A 169 -14.07 12.81 20.31
C ALA A 169 -14.51 14.19 19.83
N VAL A 170 -13.67 15.22 20.04
CA VAL A 170 -13.91 16.59 19.55
C VAL A 170 -13.97 16.60 18.01
N ALA A 171 -13.02 15.94 17.35
CA ALA A 171 -13.00 15.81 15.89
C ALA A 171 -14.21 15.01 15.36
N ALA A 172 -14.66 13.98 16.08
CA ALA A 172 -15.85 13.20 15.74
C ALA A 172 -17.14 14.03 15.85
N ARG A 173 -17.30 14.80 16.94
CA ARG A 173 -18.44 15.70 17.14
C ARG A 173 -18.49 16.79 16.06
N PHE A 174 -17.33 17.31 15.66
CA PHE A 174 -17.23 18.23 14.53
C PHE A 174 -17.61 17.60 13.20
N ALA A 175 -17.10 16.40 12.91
CA ALA A 175 -17.42 15.68 11.69
C ALA A 175 -18.92 15.36 11.56
N LEU A 176 -19.60 15.10 12.69
CA LEU A 176 -21.04 14.86 12.75
C LEU A 176 -21.89 16.15 12.72
N GLY A 177 -21.26 17.33 12.73
CA GLY A 177 -21.97 18.62 12.76
C GLY A 177 -22.64 18.93 14.11
N ILE A 178 -22.25 18.25 15.18
CA ILE A 178 -22.84 18.40 16.53
C ILE A 178 -22.24 19.61 17.26
N ALA A 179 -20.94 19.84 17.10
CA ALA A 179 -20.21 20.91 17.77
C ALA A 179 -19.13 21.48 16.84
N GLU A 180 -18.75 22.74 17.05
CA GLU A 180 -17.60 23.31 16.36
C GLU A 180 -16.27 22.85 16.98
N LEU A 181 -15.20 22.83 16.17
CA LEU A 181 -13.85 22.65 16.70
C LEU A 181 -13.43 23.86 17.57
N PRO A 182 -12.94 23.63 18.80
CA PRO A 182 -12.31 24.68 19.59
C PRO A 182 -11.10 25.28 18.87
N GLU A 183 -10.80 26.56 19.12
CA GLU A 183 -9.71 27.29 18.42
C GLU A 183 -8.34 26.62 18.57
N GLY A 184 -8.03 26.09 19.77
CA GLY A 184 -6.80 25.32 20.01
C GLY A 184 -6.72 24.04 19.17
N HIS A 185 -7.84 23.36 18.95
CA HIS A 185 -7.89 22.19 18.05
C HIS A 185 -7.82 22.60 16.58
N LYS A 186 -8.50 23.68 16.17
CA LYS A 186 -8.44 24.20 14.79
C LYS A 186 -6.99 24.48 14.38
N THR A 187 -6.24 25.19 15.22
CA THR A 187 -4.82 25.52 14.97
C THR A 187 -3.93 24.28 15.00
N GLY A 188 -4.11 23.38 15.97
CA GLY A 188 -3.36 22.13 16.06
C GLY A 188 -3.57 21.22 14.84
N TRP A 189 -4.82 21.04 14.39
CA TRP A 189 -5.15 20.24 13.22
C TRP A 189 -4.56 20.81 11.92
N LYS A 190 -4.60 22.14 11.73
CA LYS A 190 -3.95 22.78 10.58
C LYS A 190 -2.44 22.51 10.57
N ARG A 191 -1.76 22.70 11.71
CA ARG A 191 -0.32 22.43 11.84
C ARG A 191 0.02 20.97 11.55
N LEU A 192 -0.76 20.03 12.06
CA LEU A 192 -0.57 18.60 11.79
C LEU A 192 -0.73 18.29 10.29
N LEU A 193 -1.77 18.83 9.65
CA LEU A 193 -2.03 18.64 8.22
C LEU A 193 -0.93 19.22 7.33
N GLU A 194 -0.40 20.39 7.67
CA GLU A 194 0.75 20.99 6.97
C GLU A 194 2.02 20.14 7.14
N GLN A 195 2.33 19.69 8.35
CA GLN A 195 3.49 18.84 8.62
C GLN A 195 3.40 17.48 7.90
N THR A 196 2.22 16.88 7.89
CA THR A 196 2.00 15.60 7.19
C THR A 196 2.01 15.78 5.68
N CYS A 197 1.43 16.86 5.15
CA CYS A 197 1.49 17.18 3.72
C CYS A 197 2.92 17.43 3.25
N THR A 198 3.70 18.23 4.00
CA THR A 198 5.11 18.48 3.69
C THR A 198 5.94 17.20 3.75
N ALA A 199 5.76 16.36 4.77
CA ALA A 199 6.43 15.07 4.89
C ALA A 199 6.11 14.15 3.71
N HIS A 200 4.83 14.05 3.33
CA HIS A 200 4.41 13.28 2.15
C HIS A 200 5.02 13.85 0.87
N ARG A 201 5.03 15.17 0.66
CA ARG A 201 5.60 15.78 -0.55
C ARG A 201 7.11 15.57 -0.65
N ARG A 202 7.84 15.75 0.45
CA ARG A 202 9.30 15.52 0.53
C ARG A 202 9.70 14.06 0.32
N ALA A 203 8.83 13.12 0.68
CA ALA A 203 9.15 11.70 0.60
C ALA A 203 9.44 11.23 -0.84
N PRO A 204 10.50 10.43 -1.03
CA PRO A 204 10.86 9.89 -2.33
C PRO A 204 9.77 8.95 -2.86
N ALA A 205 9.70 8.79 -4.18
CA ALA A 205 8.65 7.98 -4.81
C ALA A 205 8.68 6.51 -4.36
N ALA A 206 9.88 5.99 -4.07
CA ALA A 206 10.05 4.65 -3.51
C ALA A 206 9.46 4.52 -2.10
N ALA A 207 9.66 5.51 -1.22
CA ALA A 207 9.06 5.51 0.13
C ALA A 207 7.53 5.58 0.08
N LYS A 208 6.97 6.31 -0.90
CA LYS A 208 5.52 6.33 -1.15
C LYS A 208 4.99 4.97 -1.59
N ARG A 209 5.70 4.28 -2.49
CA ARG A 209 5.31 2.94 -2.98
C ARG A 209 5.37 1.85 -1.91
N VAL A 210 6.33 1.94 -1.00
CA VAL A 210 6.52 0.98 0.10
C VAL A 210 5.67 1.35 1.34
N GLY A 211 4.96 2.48 1.31
CA GLY A 211 4.10 2.93 2.40
C GLY A 211 4.87 3.43 3.63
N LEU A 212 6.12 3.86 3.45
CA LEU A 212 6.96 4.46 4.49
C LEU A 212 6.70 5.97 4.64
N ALA A 213 6.11 6.59 3.63
CA ALA A 213 5.62 7.96 3.70
C ALA A 213 4.23 8.00 4.36
N PRO A 214 3.90 9.06 5.12
CA PRO A 214 2.54 9.23 5.63
C PRO A 214 1.56 9.29 4.46
N GLN A 215 0.47 8.54 4.55
CA GLN A 215 -0.53 8.49 3.49
C GLN A 215 -1.17 9.88 3.28
N TRP A 216 -1.27 10.31 2.02
CA TRP A 216 -1.95 11.56 1.65
C TRP A 216 -2.92 11.34 0.49
N PRO A 217 -4.14 11.91 0.54
CA PRO A 217 -4.73 12.65 1.66
C PRO A 217 -4.95 11.73 2.88
N PRO A 218 -4.91 12.28 4.11
CA PRO A 218 -5.13 11.49 5.31
C PRO A 218 -6.58 10.99 5.37
N ASN A 219 -6.81 9.85 6.03
CA ASN A 219 -8.13 9.23 6.17
C ASN A 219 -9.01 9.97 7.20
N LEU A 220 -9.36 11.23 6.91
CA LEU A 220 -10.16 12.11 7.76
C LEU A 220 -11.63 12.21 7.30
N PRO A 221 -12.55 12.64 8.19
CA PRO A 221 -13.92 12.98 7.80
C PRO A 221 -13.99 14.12 6.77
N GLU A 222 -15.04 14.15 5.96
CA GLU A 222 -15.22 15.15 4.89
C GLU A 222 -15.25 16.59 5.41
N ALA A 223 -15.66 16.80 6.66
CA ALA A 223 -15.63 18.10 7.32
C ALA A 223 -14.22 18.73 7.39
N PHE A 224 -13.15 17.92 7.31
CA PHE A 224 -11.76 18.40 7.30
C PHE A 224 -11.24 18.72 5.89
N THR A 225 -11.99 18.43 4.83
CA THR A 225 -11.63 18.74 3.43
C THR A 225 -11.14 20.18 3.20
N PRO A 226 -11.79 21.24 3.72
CA PRO A 226 -11.28 22.60 3.57
C PRO A 226 -9.87 22.78 4.17
N MET A 227 -9.60 22.23 5.36
CA MET A 227 -8.28 22.31 6.01
C MET A 227 -7.22 21.51 5.24
N VAL A 228 -7.60 20.38 4.64
CA VAL A 228 -6.70 19.60 3.76
C VAL A 228 -6.31 20.40 2.52
N ARG A 229 -7.28 21.08 1.88
CA ARG A 229 -7.01 21.95 0.72
C ARG A 229 -6.12 23.14 1.08
N GLU A 230 -6.34 23.77 2.23
CA GLU A 230 -5.48 24.84 2.75
C GLU A 230 -4.04 24.33 2.93
N ALA A 231 -3.85 23.17 3.55
CA ALA A 231 -2.52 22.57 3.72
C ALA A 231 -1.84 22.25 2.37
N GLU A 232 -2.59 21.78 1.36
CA GLU A 232 -2.05 21.54 0.02
C GLU A 232 -1.62 22.81 -0.70
N GLN A 233 -2.32 23.92 -0.48
CA GLN A 233 -1.99 25.23 -1.03
C GLN A 233 -0.75 25.82 -0.35
N HIS A 234 -0.68 25.75 0.98
CA HIS A 234 0.48 26.24 1.75
C HIS A 234 1.77 25.47 1.45
N THR A 235 1.66 24.20 1.07
CA THR A 235 2.81 23.34 0.77
C THR A 235 3.11 23.19 -0.72
N SER A 236 2.43 23.97 -1.59
CA SER A 236 2.60 24.01 -3.06
C SER A 236 4.04 24.14 -3.53
N SER A 237 4.88 24.85 -2.79
CA SER A 237 6.30 25.08 -3.10
C SER A 237 7.26 23.98 -2.66
N VAL A 238 6.79 22.94 -1.95
CA VAL A 238 7.65 21.88 -1.41
C VAL A 238 7.75 20.72 -2.41
N GLU A 239 8.94 20.56 -3.01
CA GLU A 239 9.25 19.47 -3.93
C GLU A 239 9.93 18.28 -3.23
N ALA A 240 9.82 17.09 -3.82
CA ALA A 240 10.50 15.89 -3.34
C ALA A 240 12.01 15.96 -3.61
N ALA A 241 12.83 15.38 -2.73
CA ALA A 241 14.29 15.33 -2.91
C ALA A 241 14.69 14.68 -4.25
N ASP A 242 13.94 13.66 -4.72
CA ASP A 242 14.16 13.03 -6.03
C ASP A 242 13.82 13.94 -7.21
N ALA A 243 12.80 14.79 -7.06
CA ALA A 243 12.38 15.74 -8.10
C ALA A 243 13.38 16.91 -8.21
N ALA A 244 13.92 17.36 -7.07
CA ALA A 244 14.96 18.37 -6.99
C ALA A 244 16.31 17.88 -7.53
N ALA A 245 16.63 16.58 -7.39
CA ALA A 245 17.87 15.98 -7.87
C ALA A 245 17.86 15.64 -9.38
N ASN A 246 16.69 15.42 -9.98
CA ASN A 246 16.59 15.04 -11.38
C ASN A 246 15.27 15.51 -12.04
N PRO A 247 15.15 16.80 -12.41
CA PRO A 247 13.93 17.32 -13.03
C PRO A 247 13.61 16.69 -14.39
N ALA A 248 14.60 16.04 -15.03
CA ALA A 248 14.46 15.37 -16.33
C ALA A 248 14.03 13.89 -16.24
N GLY A 249 14.06 13.27 -15.03
CA GLY A 249 13.73 11.85 -14.84
C GLY A 249 12.23 11.57 -14.67
N LEU A 250 11.42 12.60 -14.42
CA LEU A 250 9.98 12.49 -14.28
C LEU A 250 9.32 12.60 -15.65
N LYS A 251 9.36 11.52 -16.45
CA LYS A 251 8.31 11.35 -17.46
C LYS A 251 6.97 11.24 -16.70
N PRO A 252 6.00 12.13 -16.97
CA PRO A 252 4.68 11.97 -16.38
C PRO A 252 4.11 10.63 -16.84
N ALA A 253 3.60 9.84 -15.90
CA ALA A 253 2.68 8.76 -16.24
C ALA A 253 1.56 9.37 -17.11
N PRO A 254 1.08 8.68 -18.16
CA PRO A 254 0.08 9.25 -19.04
C PRO A 254 -1.16 9.58 -18.21
N ALA A 255 -1.46 10.88 -18.15
CA ALA A 255 -2.68 11.39 -17.58
C ALA A 255 -3.85 10.66 -18.22
N ALA A 256 -4.73 10.13 -17.37
CA ALA A 256 -6.07 9.76 -17.77
C ALA A 256 -6.65 10.89 -18.64
N MET A 257 -7.21 10.50 -19.79
CA MET A 257 -7.88 11.40 -20.73
C MET A 257 -8.84 12.34 -19.99
N ALA A 258 -8.43 13.60 -19.84
CA ALA A 258 -9.30 14.70 -19.47
C ALA A 258 -9.15 15.79 -20.54
N ALA A 259 -10.26 15.96 -21.26
CA ALA A 259 -10.73 17.12 -22.00
C ALA A 259 -9.70 18.08 -22.64
N ALA A 260 -9.71 18.13 -23.97
CA ALA A 260 -9.05 19.15 -24.77
C ALA A 260 -9.55 20.58 -24.41
N PRO A 261 -8.66 21.59 -24.36
CA PRO A 261 -9.04 22.98 -24.16
C PRO A 261 -9.62 23.63 -25.44
N PRO A 262 -10.42 24.71 -25.31
CA PRO A 262 -11.24 25.25 -26.38
C PRO A 262 -10.45 26.04 -27.43
N ALA A 263 -10.70 25.74 -28.70
CA ALA A 263 -10.11 26.44 -29.84
C ALA A 263 -10.73 27.84 -30.04
N LYS A 264 -9.85 28.77 -30.42
CA LYS A 264 -10.10 30.19 -30.72
C LYS A 264 -11.23 30.38 -31.75
N ARG A 265 -12.11 31.34 -31.49
CA ARG A 265 -13.15 31.84 -32.41
C ARG A 265 -12.51 32.58 -33.59
N PRO A 266 -12.88 32.29 -34.85
CA PRO A 266 -12.76 33.25 -35.95
C PRO A 266 -14.09 34.00 -36.18
N LYS A 267 -14.00 35.30 -36.47
CA LYS A 267 -15.10 36.16 -36.92
C LYS A 267 -15.55 35.77 -38.36
N PRO A 268 -16.80 36.10 -38.75
CA PRO A 268 -17.45 35.55 -39.95
C PRO A 268 -17.18 36.38 -41.22
N PRO A 269 -17.43 35.79 -42.40
CA PRO A 269 -18.03 36.53 -43.50
C PRO A 269 -19.34 35.91 -44.01
N ALA A 270 -19.98 36.70 -44.88
CA ALA A 270 -21.38 36.75 -45.25
C ALA A 270 -22.03 35.50 -45.90
N VAL A 271 -23.35 35.54 -45.81
CA VAL A 271 -24.42 34.69 -46.37
C VAL A 271 -24.34 34.53 -47.89
N LEU A 272 -24.73 33.36 -48.42
CA LEU A 272 -25.77 33.10 -49.44
C LEU A 272 -25.89 31.57 -49.75
N PRO A 273 -27.04 31.10 -50.30
CA PRO A 273 -27.67 29.86 -49.85
C PRO A 273 -27.72 28.75 -50.92
N GLY A 274 -28.03 27.54 -50.45
CA GLY A 274 -28.68 26.51 -51.26
C GLY A 274 -27.81 25.33 -51.64
N LYS A 275 -28.02 24.18 -50.97
CA LYS A 275 -28.44 22.91 -51.59
C LYS A 275 -28.58 21.81 -50.51
N THR A 276 -29.77 21.23 -50.52
CA THR A 276 -30.30 20.04 -49.88
C THR A 276 -29.32 18.88 -49.66
N LEU A 277 -29.27 18.31 -48.44
CA LEU A 277 -28.94 16.89 -48.19
C LEU A 277 -29.56 16.40 -46.86
N ALA A 278 -30.42 15.39 -47.00
CA ALA A 278 -30.97 14.34 -46.10
C ALA A 278 -31.10 14.53 -44.56
N PRO A 279 -32.19 14.01 -43.95
CA PRO A 279 -32.48 14.16 -42.52
C PRO A 279 -31.57 13.30 -41.61
N PRO A 280 -31.24 13.78 -40.39
CA PRO A 280 -30.39 13.06 -39.46
C PRO A 280 -31.10 11.86 -38.82
N ILE A 281 -30.39 10.73 -38.82
CA ILE A 281 -30.76 9.47 -38.16
C ILE A 281 -31.08 9.73 -36.69
N ARG A 282 -32.26 9.24 -36.26
CA ARG A 282 -32.81 9.37 -34.90
C ARG A 282 -31.82 8.85 -33.85
N ARG A 283 -31.49 9.70 -32.86
CA ARG A 283 -30.79 9.28 -31.65
C ARG A 283 -31.75 8.48 -30.76
N SER A 284 -31.28 7.33 -30.27
CA SER A 284 -32.05 6.38 -29.45
C SER A 284 -32.43 6.96 -28.07
N PRO A 285 -33.53 6.48 -27.45
CA PRO A 285 -34.14 7.12 -26.28
C PRO A 285 -33.50 6.76 -24.93
N PHE A 286 -32.32 6.12 -24.90
CA PHE A 286 -31.75 5.51 -23.68
C PHE A 286 -30.56 6.25 -23.06
N ARG A 287 -30.46 7.57 -23.24
CA ARG A 287 -29.58 8.40 -22.41
C ARG A 287 -30.27 9.69 -21.97
N LYS A 288 -30.90 9.64 -20.79
CA LYS A 288 -31.14 10.85 -19.98
C LYS A 288 -30.03 10.95 -18.93
N ALA A 289 -29.41 12.12 -18.86
CA ALA A 289 -28.56 12.53 -17.75
C ALA A 289 -29.45 12.85 -16.54
N ILE A 290 -29.11 12.32 -15.37
CA ILE A 290 -29.79 12.59 -14.10
C ILE A 290 -29.19 13.86 -13.51
N GLY A 291 -30.02 14.89 -13.30
CA GLY A 291 -29.61 16.13 -12.64
C GLY A 291 -30.46 17.33 -13.05
N ALA A 292 -31.76 17.32 -12.73
CA ALA A 292 -32.56 18.55 -12.70
C ALA A 292 -33.69 18.38 -11.68
N VAL A 293 -33.66 19.26 -10.69
CA VAL A 293 -34.64 19.46 -9.62
C VAL A 293 -36.03 19.66 -10.22
N VAL A 294 -37.03 18.95 -9.71
CA VAL A 294 -38.44 19.21 -10.03
C VAL A 294 -39.22 19.29 -8.72
N GLU A 295 -39.73 20.48 -8.47
CA GLU A 295 -40.70 20.82 -7.42
C GLU A 295 -42.00 20.04 -7.61
N VAL A 296 -42.56 19.56 -6.51
CA VAL A 296 -43.84 18.85 -6.43
C VAL A 296 -44.99 19.87 -6.34
N PRO A 297 -46.13 19.60 -6.98
CA PRO A 297 -47.38 19.69 -6.23
C PRO A 297 -48.31 18.47 -6.39
N ALA A 298 -48.70 17.96 -5.22
CA ALA A 298 -50.03 17.51 -4.76
C ALA A 298 -51.09 16.92 -5.73
N THR A 299 -51.49 15.69 -5.34
CA THR A 299 -52.87 15.13 -5.20
C THR A 299 -53.69 14.58 -6.38
N LEU A 300 -53.88 13.23 -6.29
CA LEU A 300 -55.06 12.36 -6.54
C LEU A 300 -55.40 11.89 -7.98
N PRO A 301 -56.12 10.74 -8.17
CA PRO A 301 -56.37 9.56 -7.31
C PRO A 301 -56.06 8.18 -7.98
N PRO A 302 -56.08 7.06 -7.23
CA PRO A 302 -55.67 5.74 -7.71
C PRO A 302 -56.75 5.02 -8.52
N LYS A 303 -56.34 4.27 -9.57
CA LYS A 303 -57.23 3.33 -10.28
C LYS A 303 -57.03 1.88 -9.79
N PRO A 304 -58.12 1.12 -9.70
CA PRO A 304 -58.23 -0.11 -8.90
C PRO A 304 -57.61 -1.35 -9.54
N MET A 305 -57.06 -2.23 -8.69
CA MET A 305 -56.60 -3.58 -9.02
C MET A 305 -57.78 -4.50 -9.36
N GLN A 306 -57.61 -5.36 -10.36
CA GLN A 306 -58.44 -6.56 -10.54
C GLN A 306 -57.72 -7.81 -9.99
N PRO A 307 -58.47 -8.76 -9.39
CA PRO A 307 -57.93 -9.85 -8.59
C PRO A 307 -57.57 -11.11 -9.39
N VAL A 308 -56.45 -11.73 -8.96
CA VAL A 308 -56.19 -13.15 -8.66
C VAL A 308 -56.74 -14.24 -9.60
N SER A 309 -55.85 -15.12 -10.09
CA SER A 309 -56.06 -16.57 -9.93
C SER A 309 -54.74 -17.35 -9.90
N ALA A 310 -54.79 -18.44 -9.15
CA ALA A 310 -53.71 -19.21 -8.62
C ALA A 310 -53.03 -20.16 -9.61
N ARG A 311 -51.81 -20.54 -9.21
CA ARG A 311 -50.97 -21.63 -9.72
C ARG A 311 -51.73 -22.97 -9.77
N PRO A 312 -51.43 -23.80 -10.78
CA PRO A 312 -51.23 -25.22 -10.54
C PRO A 312 -49.80 -25.66 -10.87
N SER A 313 -49.44 -26.79 -10.26
CA SER A 313 -48.10 -27.31 -10.04
C SER A 313 -47.70 -28.39 -11.06
N LYS A 314 -46.37 -28.60 -11.12
CA LYS A 314 -45.61 -29.80 -11.55
C LYS A 314 -45.81 -30.32 -12.99
N SER A 315 -44.76 -30.22 -13.81
CA SER A 315 -43.90 -31.38 -14.18
C SER A 315 -42.88 -31.02 -15.27
N ALA A 316 -41.76 -31.76 -15.25
CA ALA A 316 -40.77 -31.99 -16.31
C ALA A 316 -39.87 -30.82 -16.79
N ALA A 317 -38.60 -30.88 -16.36
CA ALA A 317 -37.48 -30.35 -17.14
C ALA A 317 -37.30 -31.15 -18.44
N PRO A 318 -36.78 -30.54 -19.52
CA PRO A 318 -35.40 -30.89 -19.88
C PRO A 318 -34.54 -29.72 -20.43
N ASP A 319 -33.25 -29.82 -20.12
CA ASP A 319 -32.06 -29.37 -20.86
C ASP A 319 -32.07 -28.05 -21.67
N ALA A 320 -31.55 -26.99 -21.05
CA ALA A 320 -31.07 -25.80 -21.77
C ALA A 320 -29.58 -25.97 -22.16
N GLN A 321 -29.36 -26.29 -23.44
CA GLN A 321 -28.05 -26.38 -24.08
C GLN A 321 -27.31 -25.04 -24.13
N ARG A 322 -26.00 -25.04 -23.82
CA ARG A 322 -25.06 -23.93 -24.06
C ARG A 322 -24.90 -23.68 -25.57
N PRO A 323 -24.83 -22.42 -26.06
CA PRO A 323 -24.56 -22.14 -27.46
C PRO A 323 -23.09 -22.41 -27.81
N ARG A 324 -22.89 -23.25 -28.82
CA ARG A 324 -21.61 -23.68 -29.41
C ARG A 324 -21.21 -22.70 -30.51
N ILE A 325 -20.04 -22.05 -30.38
CA ILE A 325 -19.47 -21.17 -31.41
C ILE A 325 -18.78 -22.05 -32.46
N GLN A 326 -19.20 -21.96 -33.72
CA GLN A 326 -18.54 -22.61 -34.86
C GLN A 326 -17.47 -21.68 -35.46
N PRO A 327 -16.25 -22.16 -35.73
CA PRO A 327 -15.22 -21.40 -36.45
C PRO A 327 -15.47 -21.44 -37.96
N LYS A 328 -15.52 -20.26 -38.59
CA LYS A 328 -15.66 -20.09 -40.04
C LYS A 328 -14.28 -20.22 -40.69
N GLN A 329 -14.02 -21.34 -41.35
CA GLN A 329 -12.96 -21.50 -42.35
C GLN A 329 -13.41 -20.83 -43.65
N ASP A 330 -12.55 -19.98 -44.22
CA ASP A 330 -12.28 -19.83 -45.67
C ASP A 330 -11.73 -18.42 -45.99
N ALA A 331 -10.40 -18.33 -46.13
CA ALA A 331 -9.73 -17.32 -46.93
C ALA A 331 -8.40 -17.89 -47.46
N PRO A 332 -8.06 -17.72 -48.76
CA PRO A 332 -6.88 -18.32 -49.39
C PRO A 332 -5.57 -17.56 -49.11
N PRO A 333 -4.39 -18.19 -49.26
CA PRO A 333 -3.11 -17.60 -48.87
C PRO A 333 -2.50 -16.74 -49.98
N PRO A 334 -1.85 -15.60 -49.66
CA PRO A 334 -0.90 -14.98 -50.58
C PRO A 334 0.53 -15.47 -50.34
N ALA A 335 1.21 -15.76 -51.45
CA ALA A 335 2.58 -16.25 -51.51
C ALA A 335 3.64 -15.14 -51.36
N LYS A 336 4.73 -15.51 -50.68
CA LYS A 336 6.16 -15.16 -50.89
C LYS A 336 6.52 -13.69 -51.24
N GLY A 337 7.10 -13.01 -50.26
CA GLY A 337 7.97 -11.84 -50.41
C GLY A 337 8.69 -11.55 -49.09
N ALA A 338 9.93 -12.00 -48.96
CA ALA A 338 10.68 -12.02 -47.70
C ALA A 338 11.33 -10.66 -47.35
N LEU A 339 11.31 -10.33 -46.05
CA LEU A 339 12.39 -9.59 -45.38
C LEU A 339 12.88 -10.47 -44.22
N PRO A 340 14.21 -10.59 -43.98
CA PRO A 340 14.74 -11.55 -43.04
C PRO A 340 14.54 -11.07 -41.60
N VAL A 341 13.47 -11.51 -40.96
CA VAL A 341 13.38 -11.48 -39.50
C VAL A 341 14.26 -12.61 -39.00
N MET A 342 15.36 -12.26 -38.32
CA MET A 342 16.20 -13.24 -37.65
C MET A 342 15.33 -14.12 -36.73
N PRO A 343 15.49 -15.46 -36.77
CA PRO A 343 14.75 -16.32 -35.86
C PRO A 343 15.23 -15.99 -34.44
N LEU A 344 14.33 -15.46 -33.63
CA LEU A 344 14.51 -15.45 -32.18
C LEU A 344 14.87 -16.88 -31.76
N PRO A 345 15.86 -17.08 -30.87
CA PRO A 345 16.14 -18.41 -30.35
C PRO A 345 14.83 -18.95 -29.82
N SER A 346 14.43 -20.13 -30.31
CA SER A 346 13.26 -20.84 -29.83
C SER A 346 13.34 -20.85 -28.32
N ARG A 347 12.47 -20.07 -27.67
CA ARG A 347 12.27 -20.15 -26.24
C ARG A 347 11.84 -21.58 -26.02
N GLU A 348 12.77 -22.42 -25.57
CA GLU A 348 12.47 -23.78 -25.16
C GLU A 348 11.22 -23.65 -24.30
N ARG A 349 10.16 -24.34 -24.69
CA ARG A 349 9.06 -24.57 -23.78
C ARG A 349 9.69 -25.37 -22.66
N GLU A 350 10.13 -24.68 -21.61
CA GLU A 350 10.58 -25.30 -20.37
C GLU A 350 9.34 -25.93 -19.75
N GLU A 351 9.00 -27.10 -20.27
CA GLU A 351 7.97 -27.96 -19.77
C GLU A 351 8.25 -28.21 -18.29
N LEU A 352 7.18 -28.16 -17.51
CA LEU A 352 7.17 -28.47 -16.10
C LEU A 352 7.75 -29.87 -15.92
N ARG A 353 9.01 -29.98 -15.49
CA ARG A 353 9.62 -31.29 -15.21
C ARG A 353 9.11 -31.75 -13.85
N PHE A 354 8.55 -32.95 -13.81
CA PHE A 354 8.11 -33.62 -12.60
C PHE A 354 9.01 -34.84 -12.36
N ASP A 355 9.28 -35.16 -11.10
CA ASP A 355 9.97 -36.38 -10.71
C ASP A 355 9.06 -37.61 -10.92
N ALA A 356 9.62 -38.81 -10.80
CA ALA A 356 8.88 -40.07 -10.94
C ALA A 356 7.76 -40.26 -9.88
N ARG A 357 7.64 -39.36 -8.90
CA ARG A 357 6.59 -39.32 -7.88
C ARG A 357 5.60 -38.18 -8.11
N GLY A 358 5.66 -37.50 -9.27
CA GLY A 358 4.75 -36.44 -9.65
C GLY A 358 5.00 -35.09 -8.95
N LYS A 359 6.14 -34.91 -8.26
CA LYS A 359 6.53 -33.61 -7.68
C LYS A 359 7.31 -32.80 -8.70
N ARG A 360 6.97 -31.52 -8.80
CA ARG A 360 7.63 -30.61 -9.75
C ARG A 360 9.06 -30.33 -9.30
N ILE A 361 10.02 -30.53 -10.20
CA ILE A 361 11.43 -30.19 -10.00
C ILE A 361 11.55 -28.65 -10.05
N PRO A 362 12.11 -28.00 -9.01
CA PRO A 362 12.29 -26.55 -8.98
C PRO A 362 13.16 -26.05 -10.14
N ARG A 363 12.85 -24.87 -10.69
CA ARG A 363 13.74 -24.19 -11.66
C ARG A 363 14.89 -23.51 -10.93
N GLY A 364 16.10 -23.62 -11.47
CA GLY A 364 17.34 -23.11 -10.85
C GLY A 364 17.42 -21.58 -10.71
N ASP A 365 16.57 -20.83 -11.41
CA ASP A 365 16.54 -19.36 -11.38
C ASP A 365 15.69 -18.75 -10.24
N ARG A 366 15.24 -19.56 -9.28
CA ARG A 366 14.55 -19.03 -8.09
C ARG A 366 15.55 -18.71 -6.99
N TRP A 367 15.57 -17.42 -6.63
CA TRP A 367 16.15 -16.89 -5.40
C TRP A 367 15.76 -17.76 -4.19
N ASN A 368 16.76 -18.13 -3.39
CA ASN A 368 16.65 -19.09 -2.29
C ASN A 368 16.93 -18.31 -0.98
N ASP A 369 15.89 -18.01 -0.20
CA ASP A 369 15.98 -17.17 1.01
C ASP A 369 16.53 -17.90 2.25
N GLU A 370 16.94 -19.17 2.13
CA GLU A 370 17.49 -19.93 3.26
C GLU A 370 18.82 -19.35 3.80
N ASP A 371 19.45 -18.42 3.07
CA ASP A 371 20.71 -17.77 3.44
C ASP A 371 20.56 -16.40 4.14
N PHE A 372 19.33 -15.95 4.46
CA PHE A 372 19.13 -14.64 5.09
C PHE A 372 18.33 -14.70 6.39
N ARG A 373 19.00 -14.42 7.51
CA ARG A 373 18.40 -14.27 8.85
C ARG A 373 18.42 -12.82 9.31
N TRP A 374 17.28 -12.31 9.76
CA TRP A 374 17.11 -10.97 10.33
C TRP A 374 17.17 -11.06 11.87
N GLU A 375 18.06 -10.29 12.52
CA GLU A 375 18.13 -10.15 13.99
C GLU A 375 17.62 -8.76 14.43
N SER A 376 16.60 -8.73 15.29
CA SER A 376 16.07 -7.50 15.92
C SER A 376 16.96 -7.04 17.09
N PRO A 377 17.17 -5.72 17.32
CA PRO A 377 18.02 -5.24 18.41
C PRO A 377 17.32 -5.34 19.77
N VAL A 378 17.97 -5.99 20.75
CA VAL A 378 17.52 -6.10 22.16
C VAL A 378 18.58 -5.48 23.07
N LEU A 379 18.15 -4.70 24.08
CA LEU A 379 18.96 -4.26 25.23
C LEU A 379 18.49 -5.01 26.53
N PRO A 380 19.38 -5.19 27.53
CA PRO A 380 19.43 -6.34 28.45
C PRO A 380 18.54 -6.18 29.71
N SER A 381 18.16 -7.22 30.46
CA SER A 381 18.95 -8.22 31.20
C SER A 381 18.05 -9.45 31.51
N SER A 382 18.44 -10.66 31.92
CA SER A 382 19.61 -11.24 32.57
C SER A 382 19.53 -12.77 32.39
N GLU A 383 20.64 -13.47 32.59
CA GLU A 383 20.77 -14.93 32.80
C GLU A 383 20.62 -15.87 31.59
N LEU A 384 21.73 -16.05 30.87
CA LEU A 384 22.37 -17.36 30.59
C LEU A 384 23.67 -17.13 29.76
N PRO A 385 24.68 -18.02 29.85
CA PRO A 385 26.03 -17.75 29.33
C PRO A 385 26.05 -17.68 27.80
N SER A 386 26.80 -16.70 27.28
CA SER A 386 26.82 -16.36 25.85
C SER A 386 27.54 -17.41 24.99
N PRO A 387 27.01 -17.80 23.81
CA PRO A 387 27.80 -18.51 22.81
C PRO A 387 28.89 -17.59 22.22
N PRO A 388 30.01 -18.15 21.70
CA PRO A 388 31.15 -17.36 21.23
C PRO A 388 30.77 -16.47 20.04
N LYS A 389 30.85 -15.14 20.22
CA LYS A 389 30.45 -14.12 19.26
C LYS A 389 31.45 -14.00 18.11
N ALA A 390 30.95 -13.98 16.86
CA ALA A 390 31.70 -13.53 15.70
C ALA A 390 32.03 -12.03 15.82
N ARG A 391 33.26 -11.64 15.45
CA ARG A 391 33.77 -10.26 15.63
C ARG A 391 33.08 -9.29 14.68
N ARG A 392 32.28 -8.35 15.22
CA ARG A 392 31.67 -7.23 14.49
C ARG A 392 32.76 -6.31 13.90
N ALA A 393 32.66 -5.95 12.62
CA ALA A 393 33.56 -4.98 12.00
C ALA A 393 33.26 -3.56 12.52
N VAL A 394 34.20 -2.96 13.24
CA VAL A 394 34.09 -1.62 13.84
C VAL A 394 34.51 -0.57 12.82
N GLY A 395 33.58 0.26 12.32
CA GLY A 395 33.91 1.43 11.49
C GLY A 395 32.83 1.83 10.48
N PRO A 396 32.60 3.13 10.19
CA PRO A 396 31.56 3.58 9.25
C PRO A 396 31.81 3.13 7.80
N PHE A 397 33.07 2.90 7.43
CA PHE A 397 33.47 2.39 6.11
C PHE A 397 33.87 0.91 6.12
N ALA A 398 33.99 0.28 7.28
CA ALA A 398 34.59 -1.06 7.42
C ALA A 398 33.85 -2.13 6.62
N SER A 399 32.51 -2.14 6.68
CA SER A 399 31.69 -3.08 5.92
C SER A 399 31.73 -2.82 4.41
N ARG A 400 31.93 -1.57 4.00
CA ARG A 400 31.98 -1.16 2.59
C ARG A 400 33.34 -1.47 1.98
N LEU A 401 34.42 -1.23 2.71
CA LEU A 401 35.77 -1.66 2.33
C LEU A 401 35.86 -3.19 2.26
N GLN A 402 35.26 -3.91 3.21
CA GLN A 402 35.16 -5.37 3.14
C GLN A 402 34.40 -5.82 1.88
N SER A 403 33.27 -5.17 1.56
CA SER A 403 32.50 -5.51 0.35
C SER A 403 33.28 -5.28 -0.95
N ILE A 404 34.21 -4.30 -0.98
CA ILE A 404 35.12 -4.08 -2.10
C ILE A 404 36.14 -5.22 -2.19
N LEU A 405 36.66 -5.69 -1.06
CA LEU A 405 37.57 -6.82 -1.03
C LEU A 405 36.90 -8.15 -1.41
N ASP A 406 35.61 -8.29 -1.11
CA ASP A 406 34.79 -9.45 -1.49
C ASP A 406 34.36 -9.43 -2.98
N ASP A 407 34.91 -8.52 -3.79
CA ASP A 407 34.72 -8.37 -5.24
C ASP A 407 33.24 -8.28 -5.70
N ARG A 408 32.38 -7.69 -4.88
CA ARG A 408 30.97 -7.51 -5.27
C ARG A 408 30.85 -6.39 -6.32
N PRO A 409 30.05 -6.57 -7.38
CA PRO A 409 29.99 -5.62 -8.48
C PRO A 409 29.49 -4.22 -8.04
N GLU A 410 28.63 -4.15 -7.03
CA GLU A 410 28.05 -2.88 -6.55
C GLU A 410 28.86 -2.23 -5.41
N ALA A 411 29.98 -2.84 -5.00
CA ALA A 411 30.71 -2.41 -3.79
C ALA A 411 31.30 -1.00 -3.93
N VAL A 412 31.87 -0.69 -5.10
CA VAL A 412 32.47 0.61 -5.39
C VAL A 412 31.40 1.70 -5.44
N ASP A 413 30.28 1.47 -6.12
CA ASP A 413 29.19 2.45 -6.21
C ASP A 413 28.60 2.75 -4.83
N ARG A 414 28.41 1.72 -4.00
CA ARG A 414 27.92 1.87 -2.62
C ARG A 414 28.93 2.57 -1.71
N PHE A 415 30.22 2.33 -1.91
CA PHE A 415 31.28 3.03 -1.19
C PHE A 415 31.33 4.52 -1.58
N CYS A 416 31.24 4.83 -2.87
CA CYS A 416 31.20 6.19 -3.38
C CYS A 416 29.95 6.95 -2.89
N ALA A 417 28.77 6.34 -2.94
CA ALA A 417 27.54 6.93 -2.39
C ALA A 417 27.65 7.20 -0.88
N ALA A 418 28.28 6.29 -0.12
CA ALA A 418 28.53 6.50 1.30
C ALA A 418 29.54 7.64 1.56
N ALA A 419 30.57 7.76 0.73
CA ALA A 419 31.54 8.84 0.80
C ALA A 419 30.88 10.21 0.54
N GLU A 420 29.98 10.30 -0.45
CA GLU A 420 29.21 11.52 -0.74
C GLU A 420 28.26 11.89 0.39
N ALA A 421 27.49 10.93 0.91
CA ALA A 421 26.61 11.18 2.06
C ALA A 421 27.39 11.69 3.27
N ARG A 422 28.62 11.21 3.48
CA ARG A 422 29.49 11.66 4.57
C ARG A 422 30.13 13.01 4.31
N ALA A 423 30.57 13.27 3.08
CA ALA A 423 31.07 14.59 2.67
C ALA A 423 29.98 15.67 2.79
N ALA A 424 28.71 15.34 2.47
CA ALA A 424 27.59 16.27 2.63
C ALA A 424 27.33 16.65 4.10
N VAL A 425 27.67 15.78 5.06
CA VAL A 425 27.41 16.00 6.49
C VAL A 425 28.62 16.61 7.22
N ARG A 426 29.85 16.15 6.92
CA ARG A 426 31.08 16.53 7.66
C ARG A 426 32.11 17.29 6.83
N GLY A 427 31.83 17.55 5.56
CA GLY A 427 32.79 18.11 4.61
C GLY A 427 33.80 17.08 4.09
N GLU A 428 34.51 17.44 3.02
CA GLU A 428 35.47 16.54 2.38
C GLU A 428 36.68 16.22 3.28
N ASP A 429 37.13 17.18 4.09
CA ASP A 429 38.29 16.97 4.98
C ASP A 429 37.95 15.99 6.12
N GLY A 430 36.73 16.05 6.65
CA GLY A 430 36.23 15.10 7.64
C GLY A 430 36.11 13.69 7.08
N LEU A 431 35.64 13.55 5.84
CA LEU A 431 35.62 12.27 5.12
C LEU A 431 37.03 11.68 4.98
N ARG A 432 38.02 12.48 4.57
CA ARG A 432 39.39 12.02 4.38
C ARG A 432 40.02 11.56 5.70
N GLN A 433 39.82 12.30 6.78
CA GLN A 433 40.31 11.92 8.11
C GLN A 433 39.71 10.59 8.57
N GLU A 434 38.39 10.43 8.49
CA GLU A 434 37.72 9.18 8.88
C GLU A 434 38.14 7.99 8.02
N LEU A 435 38.21 8.16 6.70
CA LEU A 435 38.62 7.10 5.80
C LEU A 435 40.09 6.72 6.00
N SER A 436 40.97 7.69 6.25
CA SER A 436 42.39 7.43 6.53
C SER A 436 42.59 6.70 7.86
N ALA A 437 41.86 7.07 8.91
CA ALA A 437 41.89 6.37 10.20
C ALA A 437 41.37 4.93 10.08
N GLU A 438 40.33 4.74 9.28
CA GLU A 438 39.77 3.42 8.97
C GLU A 438 40.73 2.54 8.17
N LEU A 439 41.37 3.07 7.13
CA LEU A 439 42.37 2.36 6.34
C LEU A 439 43.65 2.07 7.15
N GLY A 440 44.02 2.95 8.07
CA GLY A 440 45.17 2.76 8.98
C GLY A 440 45.03 1.60 9.96
N ALA A 441 43.84 0.99 10.09
CA ALA A 441 43.62 -0.17 10.95
C ALA A 441 44.35 -1.43 10.43
N ASP A 442 44.98 -2.17 11.34
CA ASP A 442 45.83 -3.33 11.02
C ASP A 442 45.12 -4.44 10.22
N ARG A 443 43.78 -4.50 10.31
CA ARG A 443 42.95 -5.45 9.57
C ARG A 443 43.03 -5.29 8.05
N TRP A 444 43.39 -4.12 7.53
CA TRP A 444 43.44 -3.87 6.09
C TRP A 444 44.84 -4.06 5.51
N ARG A 445 45.89 -3.97 6.34
CA ARG A 445 47.30 -4.01 5.90
C ARG A 445 47.67 -5.27 5.12
N ARG A 446 46.98 -6.40 5.36
CA ARG A 446 47.25 -7.69 4.69
C ARG A 446 46.36 -7.97 3.49
N ASN A 447 45.37 -7.13 3.23
CA ASN A 447 44.39 -7.38 2.18
C ASN A 447 44.84 -6.76 0.86
N ARG A 448 44.52 -7.43 -0.25
CA ARG A 448 44.78 -6.94 -1.61
C ARG A 448 43.47 -6.60 -2.29
N LEU A 449 43.47 -5.48 -3.02
CA LEU A 449 42.32 -5.04 -3.78
C LEU A 449 42.11 -5.96 -5.00
N PRO A 450 40.90 -6.52 -5.21
CA PRO A 450 40.59 -7.29 -6.42
C PRO A 450 40.79 -6.46 -7.69
N PRO A 451 41.29 -7.05 -8.79
CA PRO A 451 41.66 -6.31 -10.01
C PRO A 451 40.45 -5.65 -10.70
N GLU A 452 39.28 -6.27 -10.63
CA GLU A 452 38.04 -5.71 -11.20
C GLU A 452 37.56 -4.47 -10.42
N GLN A 453 37.58 -4.52 -9.08
CA GLN A 453 37.25 -3.36 -8.26
C GLN A 453 38.28 -2.24 -8.39
N ARG A 454 39.56 -2.60 -8.56
CA ARG A 454 40.63 -1.63 -8.87
C ARG A 454 40.33 -0.85 -10.13
N ARG A 455 40.01 -1.53 -11.24
CA ARG A 455 39.64 -0.87 -12.51
C ARG A 455 38.43 0.04 -12.35
N ARG A 456 37.44 -0.37 -11.55
CA ARG A 456 36.26 0.46 -11.26
C ARG A 456 36.61 1.71 -10.46
N LEU A 457 37.41 1.59 -9.40
CA LEU A 457 37.87 2.75 -8.62
C LEU A 457 38.75 3.69 -9.47
N GLU A 458 39.62 3.15 -10.32
CA GLU A 458 40.43 3.93 -11.28
C GLU A 458 39.51 4.68 -12.27
N SER A 459 38.44 4.04 -12.76
CA SER A 459 37.47 4.70 -13.63
C SER A 459 36.70 5.84 -12.94
N VAL A 460 36.41 5.69 -11.63
CA VAL A 460 35.78 6.75 -10.82
C VAL A 460 36.73 7.92 -10.63
N MET A 461 38.03 7.67 -10.44
CA MET A 461 39.05 8.72 -10.36
C MET A 461 39.20 9.52 -11.66
N GLN A 462 39.15 8.85 -12.81
CA GLN A 462 39.40 9.46 -14.12
C GLN A 462 38.21 10.27 -14.68
N ARG A 463 36.99 9.96 -14.24
CA ARG A 463 35.78 10.63 -14.73
C ARG A 463 35.54 11.95 -13.98
N GLU A 464 35.73 13.06 -14.67
CA GLU A 464 35.47 14.41 -14.14
C GLU A 464 34.00 14.67 -13.80
N SER A 465 33.08 13.88 -14.36
CA SER A 465 31.64 13.98 -14.10
C SER A 465 31.24 13.53 -12.69
N HIS A 466 32.12 12.87 -11.93
CA HIS A 466 31.80 12.38 -10.59
C HIS A 466 32.09 13.42 -9.50
N PRO A 467 31.29 13.42 -8.40
CA PRO A 467 31.51 14.32 -7.28
C PRO A 467 32.96 14.30 -6.77
N PRO A 468 33.52 15.45 -6.34
CA PRO A 468 34.88 15.52 -5.80
C PRO A 468 35.10 14.58 -4.62
N ALA A 469 34.08 14.37 -3.78
CA ALA A 469 34.08 13.39 -2.70
C ALA A 469 34.35 11.94 -3.18
N TRP A 470 33.77 11.51 -4.30
CA TRP A 470 33.98 10.17 -4.86
C TRP A 470 35.42 10.00 -5.33
N ARG A 471 35.94 10.99 -6.05
CA ARG A 471 37.31 10.98 -6.57
C ARG A 471 38.34 10.96 -5.45
N SER A 472 38.11 11.75 -4.40
CA SER A 472 38.99 11.81 -3.23
C SER A 472 38.99 10.48 -2.44
N ALA A 473 37.83 9.86 -2.23
CA ALA A 473 37.72 8.58 -1.54
C ALA A 473 38.32 7.41 -2.34
N ALA A 474 38.06 7.35 -3.66
CA ALA A 474 38.63 6.33 -4.53
C ALA A 474 40.16 6.41 -4.59
N ARG A 475 40.71 7.65 -4.65
CA ARG A 475 42.15 7.89 -4.61
C ARG A 475 42.79 7.38 -3.32
N LEU A 476 42.20 7.70 -2.15
CA LEU A 476 42.73 7.24 -0.86
C LEU A 476 42.75 5.72 -0.72
N VAL A 477 41.71 5.03 -1.22
CA VAL A 477 41.63 3.57 -1.17
C VAL A 477 42.66 2.93 -2.11
N ILE A 478 42.78 3.44 -3.34
CA ILE A 478 43.78 2.94 -4.30
C ILE A 478 45.20 3.19 -3.75
N ASP A 479 45.48 4.42 -3.30
CA ASP A 479 46.80 4.78 -2.78
C ASP A 479 47.16 3.88 -1.58
N PHE A 480 46.23 3.58 -0.68
CA PHE A 480 46.48 2.68 0.45
C PHE A 480 46.80 1.23 0.04
N PHE A 481 45.98 0.64 -0.85
CA PHE A 481 46.17 -0.77 -1.24
C PHE A 481 47.26 -0.99 -2.28
N VAL A 482 47.64 0.05 -3.04
CA VAL A 482 48.76 0.01 -4.01
C VAL A 482 50.08 0.36 -3.34
N SER A 483 50.10 1.28 -2.35
CA SER A 483 51.33 1.67 -1.63
C SER A 483 51.72 0.69 -0.51
N GLY A 484 50.92 -0.35 -0.24
CA GLY A 484 51.18 -1.40 0.76
C GLY A 484 52.25 -2.43 0.37
N HIS A 485 53.24 -2.07 -0.44
CA HIS A 485 54.53 -2.77 -0.52
C HIS A 485 55.61 -1.84 0.01
N GLY A 486 55.76 -1.89 1.34
CA GLY A 486 56.91 -1.46 2.12
C GLY A 486 57.02 -2.40 3.30
#